data_AF-A0A945N2J0-F1
#
_entry.id   AF-A0A945N2J0-F1
#
_cell.length_a   1.000
_cell.length_b   1.000
_cell.length_c   1.000
_cell.angle_alpha   90.00
_cell.angle_beta   90.00
_cell.angle_gamma   90.00
#
_symmetry.space_group_name_H-M   'P 1'
#
loop_
_entity.id
_entity.type
_entity.pdbx_description
1 polymer ?
#
loop_
_entity_poly.entity_id
_entity_poly.type
_entity_poly.pdbx_seq_one_letter_code
_entity_poly.pdbx_strand_id
1 'polypeptide(L)' 'MTKELLLVGCGKMGGALLGGWLGRDVDPASVTIVEPYGADAIAAKFGVKAVEELDALDKGAAPGVVLYAVMPQAMDDIV' A
#
# COMPACT_ATOMS: atom_id res chain seq x y z
N MET A 1 -5.90 -19.41 -0.59
CA MET A 1 -6.01 -18.18 -1.40
C MET A 1 -5.64 -17.01 -0.50
N THR A 2 -4.40 -16.57 -0.56
CA THR A 2 -3.98 -15.32 0.08
C THR A 2 -4.65 -14.18 -0.67
N LYS A 3 -5.54 -13.45 -0.01
CA LYS A 3 -6.18 -12.27 -0.59
C LYS A 3 -5.18 -11.12 -0.53
N GLU A 4 -4.84 -10.55 -1.68
CA GLU A 4 -3.93 -9.41 -1.77
C GLU A 4 -4.55 -8.17 -1.13
N LEU A 5 -3.71 -7.40 -0.41
CA LEU A 5 -4.05 -6.12 0.17
C LEU A 5 -3.47 -4.99 -0.69
N LEU A 6 -4.33 -4.10 -1.17
CA LEU A 6 -3.93 -2.81 -1.73
C LEU A 6 -4.07 -1.74 -0.65
N LEU A 7 -2.97 -1.11 -0.27
CA LEU A 7 -2.94 0.01 0.67
C LEU A 7 -2.70 1.31 -0.10
N VAL A 8 -3.71 2.17 -0.14
CA VAL A 8 -3.63 3.51 -0.75
C VAL A 8 -3.30 4.51 0.35
N GLY A 9 -2.11 5.11 0.28
CA GLY A 9 -1.51 5.94 1.31
C GLY A 9 -0.67 5.15 2.31
N CYS A 10 0.60 5.54 2.48
CA CYS A 10 1.55 4.95 3.42
C CYS A 10 2.35 6.01 4.18
N GLY A 11 1.69 7.12 4.55
CA GLY A 11 2.16 8.06 5.56
C GLY A 11 2.24 7.43 6.97
N LYS A 12 2.18 8.26 8.02
CA LYS A 12 2.37 7.79 9.42
C LYS A 12 1.43 6.65 9.82
N MET A 13 0.13 6.78 9.51
CA MET A 13 -0.86 5.77 9.87
C MET A 13 -0.73 4.51 9.01
N GLY A 14 -0.69 4.65 7.67
CA GLY A 14 -0.54 3.52 6.76
C GLY A 14 0.74 2.71 7.02
N GLY A 15 1.86 3.40 7.26
CA GLY A 15 3.12 2.74 7.61
C GLY A 15 3.10 2.04 8.98
N ALA A 16 2.36 2.56 9.96
CA ALA A 16 2.20 1.89 11.25
C ALA A 16 1.33 0.62 11.15
N LEU A 17 0.24 0.69 10.36
CA LEU A 17 -0.58 -0.47 10.04
C LEU A 17 0.23 -1.55 9.31
N LEU A 18 0.94 -1.16 8.25
CA LEU A 18 1.82 -2.03 7.48
C LEU A 18 2.86 -2.72 8.35
N GLY A 19 3.62 -1.95 9.13
CA GLY A 19 4.62 -2.52 10.04
C GLY A 19 4.01 -3.48 11.06
N GLY A 20 2.81 -3.18 11.56
CA GLY A 20 2.07 -4.04 12.48
C GLY A 20 1.55 -5.33 11.85
N TRP A 21 1.26 -5.34 10.55
CA TRP A 21 0.85 -6.54 9.80
C TRP A 21 2.03 -7.40 9.42
N LEU A 22 3.11 -6.80 8.90
CA LEU A 22 4.33 -7.51 8.56
C LEU A 22 4.98 -8.15 9.80
N GLY A 23 4.91 -7.47 10.96
CA GLY A 23 5.33 -8.05 12.25
C GLY A 23 4.42 -9.15 12.79
N ARG A 24 3.31 -9.47 12.11
CA ARG A 24 2.37 -10.55 12.41
C ARG A 24 2.28 -11.57 11.26
N ASP A 25 3.38 -11.74 10.53
CA ASP A 25 3.55 -12.74 9.46
C ASP A 25 2.62 -12.55 8.25
N VAL A 26 2.14 -11.32 7.99
CA VAL A 26 1.59 -11.00 6.67
C VAL A 26 2.72 -11.01 5.66
N ASP A 27 2.57 -11.81 4.60
CA ASP A 27 3.55 -11.91 3.52
C ASP A 27 3.69 -10.55 2.81
N PRO A 28 4.89 -9.94 2.79
CA PRO A 28 5.13 -8.69 2.06
C PRO A 28 4.74 -8.75 0.59
N ALA A 29 4.85 -9.93 -0.05
CA ALA A 29 4.46 -10.13 -1.45
C ALA A 29 2.95 -10.05 -1.68
N SER A 30 2.14 -10.19 -0.61
CA SER A 30 0.69 -10.05 -0.66
C SER A 30 0.20 -8.60 -0.46
N VAL A 31 1.11 -7.65 -0.29
CA VAL A 31 0.80 -6.24 -0.07
C VAL A 31 1.35 -5.39 -1.21
N THR A 32 0.47 -4.59 -1.82
CA THR A 32 0.86 -3.53 -2.77
C THR A 32 0.47 -2.18 -2.18
N ILE A 33 1.35 -1.19 -2.32
CA ILE A 33 1.16 0.17 -1.80
C ILE A 33 1.08 1.16 -2.95
N VAL A 34 0.18 2.12 -2.82
CA VAL A 34 0.13 3.32 -3.65
C VAL A 34 0.43 4.52 -2.75
N GLU A 35 1.55 5.18 -2.95
CA GLU A 35 1.96 6.36 -2.18
C GLU A 35 2.70 7.34 -3.10
N PRO A 36 2.11 8.51 -3.41
CA PRO A 36 2.72 9.50 -4.29
C PRO A 36 4.07 10.01 -3.79
N TYR A 37 4.33 9.94 -2.47
CA TYR A 37 5.54 10.49 -1.87
C TYR A 37 6.39 9.40 -1.18
N GLY A 38 7.45 8.97 -1.87
CA GLY A 38 8.47 8.11 -1.28
C GLY A 38 8.16 6.61 -1.37
N ALA A 39 7.48 6.17 -2.44
CA ALA A 39 7.24 4.76 -2.73
C ALA A 39 8.52 3.91 -2.64
N ASP A 40 9.64 4.36 -3.23
CA ASP A 40 10.92 3.66 -3.17
C ASP A 40 11.42 3.45 -1.73
N ALA A 41 11.31 4.47 -0.89
CA ALA A 41 11.73 4.40 0.50
C ALA A 41 10.85 3.43 1.30
N ILE A 42 9.55 3.38 1.01
CA ILE A 42 8.60 2.44 1.60
C ILE A 42 8.93 1.01 1.16
N ALA A 43 9.12 0.78 -0.14
CA ALA A 43 9.48 -0.53 -0.69
C ALA A 43 10.78 -1.04 -0.04
N ALA A 44 11.82 -0.21 0.03
CA ALA A 44 13.09 -0.56 0.65
C ALA A 44 12.96 -0.85 2.16
N LYS A 45 12.14 -0.08 2.88
CA LYS A 45 11.95 -0.22 4.32
C LYS A 45 11.17 -1.49 4.70
N PHE A 46 10.14 -1.82 3.94
CA PHE A 46 9.17 -2.86 4.31
C PHE A 46 9.26 -4.12 3.44
N GLY A 47 10.03 -4.10 2.35
CA GLY A 47 10.17 -5.24 1.45
C GLY A 47 8.89 -5.55 0.66
N VAL A 48 8.09 -4.53 0.36
CA VAL A 48 6.79 -4.63 -0.33
C VAL A 48 6.85 -3.99 -1.71
N LYS A 49 5.87 -4.30 -2.57
CA LYS A 49 5.66 -3.53 -3.80
C LYS A 49 5.05 -2.18 -3.44
N ALA A 50 5.65 -1.09 -3.87
CA ALA A 50 5.10 0.26 -3.75
C ALA A 50 5.20 0.98 -5.10
N VAL A 51 4.15 1.71 -5.45
CA VAL A 51 4.08 2.55 -6.66
C VAL A 51 3.58 3.94 -6.28
N GLU A 52 3.89 4.94 -7.10
CA GLU A 52 3.52 6.33 -6.83
C GLU A 52 2.06 6.64 -7.20
N GLU A 53 1.53 5.94 -8.21
CA GLU A 53 0.21 6.21 -8.78
C GLU A 53 -0.56 4.92 -9.08
N LEU A 54 -1.89 5.02 -9.14
CA LEU A 54 -2.77 3.88 -9.41
C LEU A 54 -2.55 3.29 -10.81
N ASP A 55 -2.18 4.10 -11.80
CA ASP A 55 -1.96 3.66 -13.18
C ASP A 55 -0.74 2.74 -13.35
N ALA A 56 0.17 2.75 -12.37
CA ALA A 56 1.33 1.86 -12.31
C ALA A 56 0.98 0.46 -11.72
N LEU A 57 -0.25 0.26 -11.26
CA LEU A 57 -0.72 -1.07 -10.85
C LEU A 57 -0.87 -1.99 -12.06
N ASP A 58 -0.71 -3.29 -11.82
CA ASP A 58 -1.01 -4.28 -12.86
C ASP A 58 -2.51 -4.22 -13.16
N LYS A 59 -2.87 -4.05 -14.43
CA LYS A 59 -4.27 -3.99 -14.88
C LYS A 59 -5.03 -5.29 -14.61
N GLY A 60 -4.32 -6.40 -14.39
CA GLY A 60 -4.88 -7.67 -13.96
C GLY A 60 -5.00 -7.84 -12.44
N ALA A 61 -4.52 -6.88 -11.64
CA ALA A 61 -4.58 -6.97 -10.18
C ALA A 61 -6.03 -6.94 -9.68
N ALA A 62 -6.36 -7.90 -8.82
CA ALA A 62 -7.68 -8.03 -8.22
C ALA A 62 -7.52 -8.18 -6.70
N PRO A 63 -7.17 -7.08 -5.99
CA PRO A 63 -6.95 -7.13 -4.55
C PRO A 63 -8.23 -7.58 -3.84
N GLY A 64 -8.08 -8.46 -2.85
CA GLY A 64 -9.22 -8.93 -2.05
C GLY A 64 -9.67 -7.89 -1.01
N VAL A 65 -8.80 -6.93 -0.68
CA VAL A 65 -9.07 -5.80 0.19
C VAL A 65 -8.34 -4.56 -0.36
N VAL A 66 -9.05 -3.44 -0.41
CA VAL A 66 -8.46 -2.12 -0.63
C VAL A 66 -8.64 -1.31 0.64
N LEU A 67 -7.55 -0.78 1.20
CA LEU A 67 -7.60 0.11 2.36
C LEU A 67 -7.07 1.49 1.97
N TYR A 68 -7.90 2.50 2.15
CA TYR A 68 -7.50 3.90 2.05
C TYR A 68 -7.01 4.39 3.41
N ALA A 69 -5.71 4.63 3.52
CA ALA A 69 -5.04 5.19 4.69
C ALA A 69 -4.56 6.63 4.41
N VAL A 70 -5.36 7.39 3.66
CA VAL A 70 -5.14 8.79 3.33
C VAL A 70 -5.99 9.71 4.21
N MET A 71 -5.58 10.98 4.33
CA MET A 71 -6.44 11.98 4.95
C MET A 71 -7.61 12.31 4.01
N PRO A 72 -8.83 12.54 4.53
CA PRO A 72 -9.99 12.83 3.68
C PRO A 72 -9.79 14.01 2.73
N GLN A 73 -9.03 15.03 3.14
CA GLN A 73 -8.77 16.21 2.29
C GLN A 73 -7.81 15.95 1.14
N ALA A 74 -7.00 14.90 1.22
CA ALA A 74 -6.05 14.51 0.17
C ALA A 74 -6.61 13.36 -0.70
N MET A 75 -7.86 12.93 -0.45
CA MET A 75 -8.42 11.75 -1.12
C MET A 75 -8.61 11.98 -2.61
N ASP A 76 -9.13 13.15 -3.01
CA ASP A 76 -9.39 13.49 -4.41
C ASP A 76 -8.10 13.65 -5.24
N ASP A 77 -6.97 13.92 -4.59
CA ASP A 77 -5.66 14.05 -5.25
C ASP A 77 -4.97 12.70 -5.47
N ILE A 78 -5.42 11.65 -4.77
CA ILE A 78 -4.77 10.33 -4.71
C ILE A 78 -5.62 9.24 -5.38
N VAL A 79 -6.94 9.39 -5.40
CA VAL A 79 -7.92 8.37 -5.85
C VAL A 79 -8.57 8.75 -7.17
#